data_AF-A0A645IJE7-F1
#
_entry.id   AF-A0A645IJE7-F1
#
_cell.length_a   1.000
_cell.length_b   1.000
_cell.length_c   1.000
_cell.angle_alpha   90.00
_cell.angle_beta   90.00
_cell.angle_gamma   90.00
#
_symmetry.space_group_name_H-M   'P 1'
#
loop_
_entity.id
_entity.type
_entity.pdbx_description
1 polymer ?
#
loop_
_entity_poly.entity_id
_entity_poly.type
_entity_poly.pdbx_seq_one_letter_code
_entity_poly.pdbx_strand_id
1 'polypeptide(L)' 'MNRTISGIETFVLFTEPELTHISSSHVRELLRYGHDVSAFVPKGMEL' A
#
# COMPACT_ATOMS: atom_id res chain seq x y z
N MET A 1 2.91 -13.73 15.09
CA MET A 1 3.49 -14.70 14.14
C MET A 1 5.00 -14.56 14.05
N ASN A 2 5.55 -13.43 13.59
CA ASN A 2 7.01 -13.24 13.48
C ASN A 2 7.74 -13.52 14.81
N ARG A 3 7.26 -12.96 15.92
CA ARG A 3 7.81 -13.24 17.26
C ARG A 3 7.77 -14.73 17.62
N THR A 4 6.70 -15.43 17.28
CA THR A 4 6.52 -16.86 17.56
C THR A 4 7.46 -17.75 16.74
N ILE A 5 7.74 -17.40 15.49
CA ILE A 5 8.53 -18.25 14.57
C ILE A 5 10.03 -17.93 14.63
N SER A 6 10.42 -16.67 14.82
CA SER A 6 11.83 -16.23 14.75
C SER A 6 12.28 -15.36 15.92
N GLY A 7 11.43 -15.08 16.90
CA GLY A 7 11.77 -14.18 18.00
C GLY A 7 11.90 -12.72 17.59
N ILE A 8 11.50 -12.32 16.38
CA ILE A 8 11.59 -10.94 15.89
C ILE A 8 10.35 -10.14 16.30
N GLU A 9 10.54 -8.96 16.90
CA GLU A 9 9.44 -8.03 17.16
C GLU A 9 8.97 -7.33 15.90
N THR A 10 7.66 -7.04 15.85
CA THR A 10 7.06 -6.22 14.82
C THR A 10 6.34 -5.06 15.47
N PHE A 11 6.69 -3.83 15.09
CA PHE A 11 5.92 -2.65 15.43
C PHE A 11 4.87 -2.39 14.34
N VAL A 12 3.66 -2.04 14.77
CA VAL A 12 2.58 -1.64 13.87
C VAL A 12 2.42 -0.13 13.93
N LEU A 13 2.53 0.53 12.78
CA LEU A 13 2.28 1.95 12.63
C LEU A 13 1.00 2.12 11.83
N PHE A 14 0.11 2.99 12.31
CA PHE A 14 -1.12 3.31 11.59
C PHE A 14 -0.85 4.42 10.57
N THR A 15 -1.51 4.30 9.42
CA THR A 15 -1.50 5.35 8.40
C THR A 15 -2.46 6.48 8.81
N GLU A 16 -2.31 7.64 8.17
CA GLU A 16 -3.24 8.76 8.32
C GLU A 16 -4.65 8.35 7.84
N PRO A 17 -5.73 8.76 8.53
CA PRO A 17 -7.10 8.33 8.21
C PRO A 17 -7.46 8.51 6.74
N GLU A 18 -7.04 9.63 6.16
CA GLU A 18 -7.26 10.02 4.76
C GLU A 18 -6.66 9.02 3.75
N LEU A 19 -5.63 8.24 4.15
CA LEU A 19 -4.93 7.30 3.28
C LEU A 19 -5.36 5.83 3.51
N THR A 20 -6.24 5.56 4.48
CA THR A 20 -6.62 4.20 4.91
C THR A 20 -7.16 3.31 3.78
N HIS A 21 -7.78 3.92 2.76
CA HIS A 21 -8.41 3.22 1.65
C HIS A 21 -7.42 2.83 0.52
N ILE A 22 -6.20 3.36 0.55
CA ILE A 22 -5.20 3.14 -0.49
C ILE A 22 -4.51 1.80 -0.26
N SER A 23 -4.62 0.89 -1.23
CA SER A 23 -3.88 -0.37 -1.24
C SER A 23 -3.32 -0.65 -2.63
N SER A 24 -2.20 -1.38 -2.71
CA SER A 24 -1.62 -1.72 -4.00
C SER A 24 -2.52 -2.63 -4.85
N SER A 25 -3.43 -3.40 -4.22
CA SER A 25 -4.43 -4.19 -4.95
C SER A 25 -5.45 -3.29 -5.65
N HIS A 26 -6.01 -2.31 -4.92
CA HIS A 26 -6.98 -1.35 -5.49
C HIS A 26 -6.34 -0.47 -6.57
N VAL A 27 -5.14 0.06 -6.33
CA VAL A 27 -4.44 0.91 -7.31
C VAL A 27 -4.14 0.13 -8.60
N ARG A 28 -3.68 -1.12 -8.49
CA ARG A 28 -3.43 -1.97 -9.68
C ARG A 28 -4.70 -2.34 -10.42
N GLU A 29 -5.81 -2.52 -9.72
CA GLU A 29 -7.11 -2.78 -10.34
C GLU A 29 -7.59 -1.57 -11.15
N LEU A 30 -7.55 -0.38 -10.57
CA LEU A 30 -7.89 0.88 -11.26
C LEU A 30 -7.00 1.09 -12.50
N LEU A 31 -5.70 0.85 -12.36
CA LEU A 31 -4.75 0.93 -13.47
C LEU A 31 -5.12 -0.05 -14.60
N ARG A 32 -5.50 -1.30 -14.27
CA ARG A 32 -5.94 -2.31 -15.26
C ARG A 32 -7.17 -1.88 -16.03
N TYR A 33 -8.09 -1.13 -15.40
CA TYR A 33 -9.28 -0.61 -16.05
C TYR A 33 -9.07 0.76 -16.73
N GLY A 34 -7.83 1.27 -16.77
CA GLY A 34 -7.48 2.50 -17.48
C GLY A 34 -7.83 3.78 -16.73
N HIS A 35 -8.02 3.71 -15.40
CA HIS A 35 -8.21 4.90 -14.58
C HIS A 35 -6.87 5.56 -14.25
N ASP A 36 -6.88 6.89 -14.12
CA ASP A 36 -5.71 7.64 -13.64
C ASP A 36 -5.50 7.40 -12.14
N VAL A 37 -4.31 6.92 -11.79
CA VAL A 37 -3.89 6.62 -10.42
C VAL A 37 -2.70 7.46 -9.96
N SER A 38 -2.32 8.49 -10.72
CA SER A 38 -1.13 9.32 -10.46
C SER A 38 -1.10 9.96 -9.08
N ALA A 39 -2.27 10.26 -8.50
CA ALA A 39 -2.40 10.80 -7.14
C ALA A 39 -2.09 9.79 -6.02
N PHE A 40 -2.10 8.49 -6.32
CA PHE A 40 -1.93 7.40 -5.34
C PHE A 40 -0.57 6.71 -5.43
N VAL A 41 0.30 7.16 -6.35
CA VAL A 41 1.63 6.58 -6.57
C VAL A 41 2.73 7.64 -6.48
N PRO A 42 3.95 7.26 -6.06
CA PRO A 42 5.09 8.17 -6.09
C PRO A 42 5.40 8.69 -7.50
N LYS A 43 5.86 9.94 -7.58
CA LYS A 43 6.36 10.52 -8.84
C LYS A 43 7.55 9.71 -9.35
N GLY A 44 7.58 9.45 -10.65
CA GLY A 44 8.68 8.72 -11.31
C GLY A 44 8.61 7.19 -11.19
N MET A 45 7.49 6.63 -10.74
CA MET A 45 7.25 5.19 -10.80
C MET A 45 7.00 4.76 -12.27
N GLU A 46 7.67 3.68 -12.71
CA GLU A 46 7.33 3.02 -13.98
C GLU A 46 6.08 2.15 -13.77
N LEU A 47 5.03 2.44 -14.56
CA LEU A 47 3.70 1.80 -14.48
C LEU A 47 3.50 0.77 -15.59
#